data_AF-A0A1G1HEI1-F1
#
_entry.id   AF-A0A1G1HEI1-F1
#
_cell.length_a   1.000
_cell.length_b   1.000
_cell.length_c   1.000
_cell.angle_alpha   90.00
_cell.angle_beta   90.00
_cell.angle_gamma   90.00
#
_symmetry.space_group_name_H-M   'P 1'
#
loop_
_entity.id
_entity.type
_entity.pdbx_description
1 polymer ?
#
loop_
_entity_poly.entity_id
_entity_poly.type
_entity_poly.pdbx_seq_one_letter_code
_entity_poly.pdbx_strand_id
1 'polypeptide(L)' 'MEDMDRYSEMSNQIAGVETFFDVFQVIAKHDLLGEVKNTSISYLLSEVGERLETIKKLNEESYGRLQELKKLTGVTN' A
#
# COMPACT_ATOMS: atom_id res chain seq x y z
N MET A 1 11.85 12.78 -14.63
CA MET A 1 11.28 13.48 -13.46
C MET A 1 9.88 12.94 -13.17
N GLU A 2 9.02 12.89 -14.18
CA GLU A 2 7.64 12.35 -14.11
C GLU A 2 7.51 10.94 -13.48
N ASP A 3 8.44 10.01 -13.75
CA ASP A 3 8.36 8.66 -13.17
C ASP A 3 8.63 8.60 -11.66
N MET A 4 9.49 9.49 -11.13
CA MET A 4 9.74 9.58 -9.68
C MET A 4 8.59 10.29 -8.97
N ASP A 5 7.96 11.26 -9.63
CA ASP A 5 6.76 11.93 -9.13
C ASP A 5 5.58 10.94 -9.05
N ARG A 6 5.39 10.12 -10.10
CA ARG A 6 4.41 9.04 -10.13
C ARG A 6 4.66 7.97 -9.04
N TYR A 7 5.92 7.60 -8.80
CA TYR A 7 6.28 6.73 -7.67
C TYR A 7 5.93 7.35 -6.31
N SER A 8 6.22 8.64 -6.14
CA SER A 8 5.90 9.36 -4.90
C SER A 8 4.40 9.42 -4.67
N GLU A 9 3.61 9.67 -5.72
CA GLU A 9 2.16 9.67 -5.65
C GLU A 9 1.60 8.29 -5.28
N MET A 10 2.11 7.22 -5.89
CA MET A 10 1.74 5.85 -5.54
C MET A 10 2.07 5.52 -4.08
N SER A 11 3.24 5.94 -3.61
CA SER A 11 3.66 5.74 -2.21
C SER A 11 2.71 6.44 -1.23
N ASN A 12 2.24 7.64 -1.57
CA ASN A 12 1.25 8.36 -0.77
C ASN A 12 -0.12 7.65 -0.75
N GLN A 13 -0.55 7.09 -1.89
CA GLN A 13 -1.79 6.32 -1.95
C GLN A 13 -1.71 5.03 -1.11
N ILE A 14 -0.58 4.32 -1.17
CA ILE A 14 -0.32 3.13 -0.34
C ILE A 14 -0.44 3.49 1.15
N ALA A 15 0.23 4.55 1.60
CA ALA A 15 0.17 4.99 3.00
C ALA A 15 -1.25 5.39 3.44
N GLY A 16 -2.04 5.98 2.54
CA GLY A 16 -3.46 6.27 2.78
C GLY A 16 -4.29 5.01 3.01
N VAL A 17 -4.07 3.97 2.20
CA VAL A 17 -4.76 2.67 2.36
C VAL A 17 -4.33 1.96 3.65
N GLU A 18 -3.04 2.01 4.01
CA GLU A 18 -2.53 1.46 5.28
C GLU A 18 -3.21 2.12 6.49
N THR A 19 -3.33 3.46 6.47
CA THR A 19 -3.99 4.21 7.55
C THR A 19 -5.47 3.81 7.69
N PHE A 20 -6.19 3.63 6.57
CA PHE A 20 -7.56 3.12 6.61
C PHE A 20 -7.62 1.73 7.23
N PHE A 21 -6.67 0.86 6.89
CA PHE A 21 -6.56 -0.49 7.41
C PHE A 21 -6.33 -0.54 8.92
N ASP A 22 -5.44 0.31 9.43
CA ASP A 22 -5.15 0.40 10.86
C ASP A 22 -6.38 0.83 11.65
N VAL A 23 -7.10 1.87 11.18
CA VAL A 23 -8.35 2.33 11.78
C VAL A 23 -9.40 1.22 11.75
N PHE A 24 -9.51 0.51 10.64
CA PHE A 24 -10.49 -0.56 10.49
C PHE A 24 -10.18 -1.77 11.39
N GLN A 25 -8.91 -2.13 11.56
CA GLN A 25 -8.50 -3.16 12.52
C GLN A 25 -8.87 -2.79 13.96
N VAL A 26 -8.67 -1.53 14.36
CA VAL A 26 -9.06 -1.05 15.69
C VAL A 26 -10.58 -1.20 15.88
N ILE A 27 -11.37 -0.74 14.90
CA ILE A 27 -12.83 -0.85 14.92
C ILE A 27 -13.27 -2.32 15.04
N ALA A 28 -12.67 -3.21 14.25
CA ALA A 28 -12.97 -4.65 14.27
C ALA A 28 -12.58 -5.32 15.60
N LYS A 29 -11.42 -4.97 16.17
CA LYS A 29 -10.94 -5.52 17.46
C LYS A 29 -11.80 -5.09 18.65
N HIS A 30 -12.41 -3.91 18.58
CA HIS A 30 -13.25 -3.37 19.65
C HIS A 30 -14.74 -3.74 19.50
N ASP A 31 -15.07 -4.65 18.58
CA ASP A 31 -16.44 -5.13 18.33
C ASP A 31 -17.44 -4.00 18.03
N LEU A 32 -16.92 -2.86 17.55
CA LEU A 32 -17.71 -1.64 17.26
C LEU A 32 -18.60 -1.80 16.01
N LEU A 33 -18.50 -2.94 15.32
CA LEU A 33 -19.31 -3.31 14.16
C LEU A 33 -20.56 -4.13 14.53
N GLY A 34 -20.76 -4.46 15.81
CA GLY A 34 -21.93 -5.21 16.29
C GLY A 34 -22.02 -6.63 15.69
N GLU A 35 -23.24 -7.13 15.49
CA GLU A 35 -23.52 -8.50 14.98
C GLU A 35 -23.16 -8.73 13.49
N VAL A 36 -22.47 -7.80 12.84
CA VAL A 36 -21.99 -8.04 11.47
C VAL A 36 -21.00 -9.19 11.54
N LYS A 37 -21.41 -10.36 11.04
CA LYS A 37 -20.64 -11.62 11.07
C LYS A 37 -19.16 -11.35 10.85
N ASN A 38 -18.42 -11.36 11.96
CA ASN A 38 -17.02 -11.00 12.08
C ASN A 38 -16.15 -11.72 11.03
N THR A 39 -16.60 -12.88 10.56
CA THR A 39 -15.96 -13.72 9.54
C THR A 39 -15.85 -13.08 8.15
N SER A 40 -16.89 -12.42 7.63
CA SER A 40 -16.85 -11.85 6.27
C SER A 40 -15.97 -10.61 6.20
N ILE A 41 -16.02 -9.79 7.24
CA ILE A 41 -15.17 -8.61 7.37
C ILE A 41 -13.71 -9.02 7.58
N SER A 42 -13.46 -10.00 8.45
CA SER A 42 -12.10 -10.52 8.67
C SER A 42 -11.50 -11.08 7.39
N TYR A 43 -12.29 -11.80 6.57
CA TYR A 43 -11.84 -12.31 5.28
C TYR A 43 -11.46 -11.17 4.32
N LEU A 44 -12.32 -10.16 4.18
CA LEU A 44 -12.04 -9.00 3.33
C LEU A 44 -10.80 -8.23 3.80
N LEU A 45 -10.59 -8.13 5.12
CA LEU A 45 -9.40 -7.50 5.68
C LEU A 45 -8.13 -8.30 5.37
N SER A 46 -8.16 -9.63 5.52
CA SER A 46 -7.04 -10.48 5.11
C SER A 46 -6.75 -10.34 3.62
N GLU A 47 -7.77 -10.41 2.77
CA GLU A 47 -7.60 -10.32 1.32
C GLU A 47 -7.02 -8.97 0.89
N VAL A 48 -7.54 -7.86 1.42
CA VAL A 48 -7.02 -6.54 1.05
C VAL A 48 -5.64 -6.30 1.67
N GLY A 49 -5.34 -6.84 2.85
CA GLY A 49 -4.01 -6.82 3.45
C GLY A 49 -2.95 -7.53 2.57
N GLU A 50 -3.26 -8.73 2.06
CA GLU A 50 -2.39 -9.47 1.14
C GLU A 50 -2.16 -8.71 -0.17
N ARG A 51 -3.22 -8.09 -0.72
CA ARG A 51 -3.13 -7.27 -1.93
C ARG A 51 -2.28 -6.01 -1.71
N LEU A 52 -2.45 -5.34 -0.57
CA LEU A 52 -1.68 -4.15 -0.20
C LEU A 52 -0.19 -4.47 -0.09
N GLU A 53 0.17 -5.57 0.55
CA GLU A 53 1.56 -6.02 0.65
C GLU A 53 2.16 -6.33 -0.73
N THR A 54 1.38 -6.94 -1.63
CA THR A 54 1.80 -7.18 -3.01
C THR A 54 2.06 -5.86 -3.75
N ILE A 55 1.18 -4.87 -3.61
CA ILE A 55 1.33 -3.55 -4.24
C ILE A 55 2.59 -2.84 -3.71
N LYS A 56 2.84 -2.89 -2.41
CA LYS A 56 4.05 -2.32 -1.79
C LYS A 56 5.32 -2.88 -2.39
N LYS A 57 5.40 -4.21 -2.48
CA LYS A 57 6.56 -4.89 -3.07
C LYS A 57 6.77 -4.48 -4.54
N LEU A 58 5.71 -4.42 -5.34
CA LEU A 58 5.80 -3.98 -6.74
C LEU A 58 6.24 -2.51 -6.86
N ASN A 59 5.79 -1.65 -5.95
CA ASN A 59 6.19 -0.25 -5.91
C ASN A 59 7.68 -0.09 -5.54
N GLU A 60 8.17 -0.85 -4.57
CA GLU A 60 9.59 -0.91 -4.19
C GLU A 60 10.48 -1.45 -5.32
N GLU A 61 10.05 -2.52 -5.99
CA GLU A 61 10.77 -3.06 -7.15
C GLU A 61 10.84 -2.04 -8.30
N SER A 62 9.75 -1.31 -8.53
CA SER A 62 9.68 -0.24 -9.54
C SER A 62 10.65 0.89 -9.21
N TYR A 63 10.73 1.30 -7.94
CA TYR A 63 11.71 2.27 -7.47
C TYR A 63 13.15 1.81 -7.67
N GLY A 64 13.44 0.54 -7.35
CA GLY A 64 14.76 -0.07 -7.59
C GLY A 64 15.17 0.04 -9.06
N ARG A 65 14.27 -0.31 -9.99
CA ARG A 65 14.50 -0.20 -11.43
C ARG A 65 14.71 1.25 -11.90
N LEU A 66 13.93 2.19 -11.37
CA LEU A 66 14.09 3.62 -11.68
C LEU A 66 15.46 4.16 -11.21
N GLN A 67 15.91 3.74 -10.02
CA GLN A 67 17.23 4.10 -9.50
C GLN A 67 18.37 3.52 -10.34
N GLU A 68 18.25 2.26 -10.78
CA GLU A 68 19.22 1.64 -11.70
C GLU A 68 19.27 2.37 -13.05
N LEU A 69 18.11 2.67 -13.64
CA LEU A 69 18.03 3.44 -14.88
C LEU A 69 18.66 4.82 -14.74
N LYS A 70 18.43 5.52 -13.62
CA LYS A 70 19.06 6.81 -13.33
C LYS A 70 20.58 6.70 -13.25
N LYS A 71 21.11 5.65 -12.61
CA LYS A 71 22.56 5.39 -12.54
C LYS A 71 23.16 5.09 -13.92
N LEU A 72 22.48 4.27 -14.73
CA LEU A 72 22.95 3.86 -16.06
C LEU A 72 22.92 5.00 -17.09
N THR A 73 21.90 5.86 -17.02
CA THR A 73 21.72 6.95 -17.97
C THR A 73 22.45 8.24 -17.58
N GLY A 74 22.98 8.32 -16.35
CA GLY A 74 23.70 9.49 -15.86
C GLY A 74 22.86 10.76 -15.73
N VAL A 75 21.53 10.66 -15.88
CA VAL A 75 20.59 11.78 -15.72
C VAL A 75 20.54 12.16 -14.24
N THR A 76 21.51 12.99 -13.87
CA THR A 76 21.53 13.77 -12.65
C THR A 76 20.76 15.04 -12.98
N ASN A 77 19.61 15.22 -12.32
CA ASN A 77 18.96 16.53 -12.26
C ASN A 77 19.93 17.54 -11.64
#